data_AF-A0A6A0HDN5-F1
#
_entry.id   AF-A0A6A0HDN5-F1
#
_cell.length_a   1.000
_cell.length_b   1.000
_cell.length_c   1.000
_cell.angle_alpha   90.00
_cell.angle_beta   90.00
_cell.angle_gamma   90.00
#
_symmetry.space_group_name_H-M   'P 1'
#
loop_
_entity.id
_entity.type
_entity.pdbx_description
1 polymer ?
#
loop_
_entity_poly.entity_id
_entity_poly.type
_entity_poly.pdbx_seq_one_letter_code
_entity_poly.pdbx_strand_id
1 'polypeptide(L)'
;MNTLFDKLKANRPEFFQKLHPVRGDITHEGLGLSEEDEKTLAQEVEVIFHVAATINFQEPIRVAVSMNMLGTKRVVNLAKKMTKLKALVHVSTAYCNCHLQETYEELYPAPIEPGRLIQLTEWFEDDVLENITPQLVSPRPNTYTFTKALAEHILVNDAEGRIPFSIIRPSIVCGAWREPEPGWVDNMYAFTGLLVGMGKGVLRTLYIKQGIKLDFVPVDVPINLMIVAAYNTATKKFATSTNVPIYCCSTGYQQPLTIEGLNDLLKDTVRVIPQEHPIWFPDGSAKTNKTLHTIHLYIANVLPAYIADFFYKILGKKQIAVKMCYRMMKAINALEYFMLRDWTFHNENVQGLWASLSPADRQMFHFNVGDLDWAQYIDRYQRGCKKFILKESTSDEALERAHKNMNKMLWLHRILQFALMYCAWYLVSSDISVTCLSTLFNELIKWFTLYPLENMDDHSSMSSLPALPEEGFINS
;
A
#
# COMPACT_ATOMS: atom_id res chain seq x y z
N MET A 1 -26.41 -6.01 6.10
CA MET A 1 -26.61 -5.31 4.80
C MET A 1 -25.62 -4.16 4.72
N ASN A 2 -25.12 -3.83 3.52
CA ASN A 2 -24.19 -2.72 3.31
C ASN A 2 -24.97 -1.39 3.38
N THR A 3 -24.62 -0.53 4.33
CA THR A 3 -25.30 0.75 4.59
C THR A 3 -24.97 1.84 3.55
N LEU A 4 -24.02 1.56 2.65
CA LEU A 4 -23.57 2.46 1.57
C LEU A 4 -24.74 3.09 0.80
N PHE A 5 -25.77 2.31 0.49
CA PHE A 5 -26.90 2.73 -0.34
C PHE A 5 -28.16 3.08 0.44
N ASP A 6 -28.13 3.12 1.78
CA ASP A 6 -29.35 3.32 2.58
C ASP A 6 -29.93 4.72 2.38
N LYS A 7 -29.09 5.75 2.31
CA LYS A 7 -29.53 7.12 1.95
C LYS A 7 -30.14 7.17 0.55
N LEU A 8 -29.54 6.48 -0.42
CA LEU A 8 -30.05 6.44 -1.79
C LEU A 8 -31.42 5.74 -1.85
N LYS A 9 -31.57 4.61 -1.16
CA LYS A 9 -32.84 3.88 -1.02
C LYS A 9 -33.93 4.74 -0.38
N ALA A 10 -33.58 5.49 0.67
CA ALA A 10 -34.53 6.35 1.37
C ALA A 10 -34.97 7.54 0.52
N ASN A 11 -34.05 8.15 -0.21
CA ASN A 11 -34.32 9.37 -0.98
C ASN A 11 -34.86 9.11 -2.38
N ARG A 12 -34.55 7.95 -2.99
CA ARG A 12 -34.97 7.56 -4.35
C ARG A 12 -35.21 6.05 -4.44
N PRO A 13 -36.33 5.53 -3.89
CA PRO A 13 -36.59 4.09 -3.85
C PRO A 13 -36.60 3.43 -5.24
N GLU A 14 -36.93 4.18 -6.29
CA GLU A 14 -36.94 3.75 -7.69
C GLU A 14 -35.55 3.67 -8.35
N PHE A 15 -34.45 3.98 -7.66
CA PHE A 15 -33.12 3.99 -8.28
C PHE A 15 -32.72 2.64 -8.91
N PHE A 16 -33.24 1.52 -8.37
CA PHE A 16 -33.02 0.19 -8.93
C PHE A 16 -33.54 0.05 -10.36
N GLN A 17 -34.53 0.86 -10.77
CA GLN A 17 -35.03 0.86 -12.16
C GLN A 17 -34.00 1.41 -13.15
N LYS A 18 -32.95 2.10 -12.67
CA LYS A 18 -31.85 2.60 -13.50
C LYS A 18 -30.65 1.64 -13.53
N LEU A 19 -30.71 0.53 -12.79
CA LEU A 19 -29.62 -0.43 -12.69
C LEU A 19 -29.90 -1.63 -13.59
N HIS A 20 -29.03 -1.84 -14.58
CA HIS A 20 -29.06 -2.98 -15.48
C HIS A 20 -27.80 -3.81 -15.24
N PRO A 21 -27.87 -4.92 -14.47
CA PRO A 21 -26.71 -5.77 -14.24
C PRO A 21 -26.37 -6.53 -15.52
N VAL A 22 -25.14 -6.36 -16.00
CA VAL A 22 -24.61 -7.10 -17.15
C VAL A 22 -23.57 -8.09 -16.65
N ARG A 23 -23.71 -9.36 -17.06
CA ARG A 23 -22.74 -10.40 -16.71
C ARG A 23 -21.55 -10.31 -17.66
N GLY A 24 -20.35 -10.26 -17.12
CA GLY A 24 -19.12 -10.27 -17.90
C GLY A 24 -17.90 -10.51 -17.02
N ASP A 25 -16.78 -10.77 -17.66
CA ASP A 25 -15.46 -10.91 -17.06
C ASP A 25 -14.42 -10.33 -18.01
N ILE A 26 -13.66 -9.35 -17.50
CA ILE A 26 -12.68 -8.59 -18.27
C ILE A 26 -11.50 -9.46 -18.76
N THR A 27 -11.31 -10.64 -18.15
CA THR A 27 -10.25 -11.59 -18.51
C THR A 27 -10.61 -12.44 -19.73
N HIS A 28 -11.89 -12.48 -20.11
CA HIS A 28 -12.37 -13.23 -21.28
C HIS A 28 -12.49 -12.35 -22.52
N GLU A 29 -12.27 -12.95 -23.69
CA GLU A 29 -12.56 -12.30 -24.98
C GLU A 29 -14.02 -11.82 -25.04
N GLY A 30 -14.24 -10.68 -25.72
CA GLY A 30 -15.55 -10.03 -25.72
C GLY A 30 -16.06 -9.62 -24.33
N LEU A 31 -15.17 -9.53 -23.33
CA LEU A 31 -15.51 -9.26 -21.93
C LEU A 31 -16.47 -10.32 -21.32
N GLY A 32 -16.55 -11.52 -21.91
CA GLY A 32 -17.50 -12.56 -21.49
C GLY A 32 -18.97 -12.15 -21.61
N LEU A 33 -19.27 -11.15 -22.43
CA LEU A 33 -20.62 -10.64 -22.65
C LEU A 33 -21.44 -11.60 -23.52
N SER A 34 -22.76 -11.57 -23.34
CA SER A 34 -23.67 -12.14 -24.32
C SER A 34 -23.72 -11.24 -25.57
N GLU A 35 -24.07 -11.80 -26.73
CA GLU A 35 -24.24 -11.01 -27.96
C GLU A 35 -25.31 -9.92 -27.81
N GLU A 36 -26.36 -10.19 -27.03
CA GLU A 36 -27.45 -9.25 -26.74
C GLU A 36 -26.97 -8.07 -25.87
N ASP A 37 -26.21 -8.37 -24.81
CA ASP A 37 -25.65 -7.35 -23.93
C ASP A 37 -24.62 -6.50 -24.69
N GLU A 38 -23.73 -7.14 -25.46
CA GLU A 38 -22.74 -6.43 -26.27
C GLU A 38 -23.41 -5.44 -27.24
N LYS A 39 -24.47 -5.89 -27.92
CA LYS A 39 -25.23 -5.05 -28.84
C LYS A 39 -25.91 -3.89 -28.11
N THR A 40 -26.53 -4.17 -26.96
CA THR A 40 -27.19 -3.14 -26.15
C THR A 40 -26.18 -2.08 -25.70
N LEU A 41 -25.04 -2.52 -25.18
CA LEU A 41 -23.96 -1.62 -24.75
C LEU A 41 -23.43 -0.78 -25.92
N ALA A 42 -23.22 -1.39 -27.08
CA ALA A 42 -22.79 -0.70 -28.31
C ALA A 42 -23.78 0.39 -28.77
N GLN A 43 -25.08 0.19 -28.57
CA GLN A 43 -26.12 1.09 -29.05
C GLN A 43 -26.51 2.20 -28.06
N GLU A 44 -26.31 1.98 -26.76
CA GLU A 44 -26.88 2.84 -25.72
C GLU A 44 -25.85 3.56 -24.84
N VAL A 45 -24.65 3.01 -24.65
CA VAL A 45 -23.69 3.58 -23.71
C VAL A 45 -23.06 4.87 -24.23
N GLU A 46 -23.16 5.93 -23.42
CA GLU A 46 -22.55 7.24 -23.69
C GLU A 46 -21.28 7.50 -22.87
N VAL A 47 -21.15 6.89 -21.69
CA VAL A 47 -20.02 7.10 -20.78
C VAL A 47 -19.57 5.77 -20.19
N ILE A 48 -18.27 5.52 -20.22
CA ILE A 48 -17.64 4.36 -19.59
C ILE A 48 -16.75 4.84 -18.44
N PHE A 49 -16.95 4.28 -17.25
CA PHE A 49 -15.98 4.34 -16.16
C PHE A 49 -15.28 2.98 -16.03
N HIS A 50 -14.06 2.88 -16.55
CA HIS A 50 -13.27 1.64 -16.49
C HIS A 50 -12.44 1.62 -15.20
N VAL A 51 -13.00 0.97 -14.18
CA VAL A 51 -12.41 0.84 -12.83
C VAL A 51 -11.90 -0.58 -12.54
N ALA A 52 -12.22 -1.56 -13.38
CA ALA A 52 -11.89 -2.96 -13.17
C ALA A 52 -10.37 -3.19 -13.27
N ALA A 53 -9.79 -3.80 -12.23
CA ALA A 53 -8.37 -4.14 -12.15
C ALA A 53 -8.11 -5.14 -11.02
N THR A 54 -6.98 -5.84 -11.08
CA THR A 54 -6.39 -6.41 -9.86
C THR A 54 -5.58 -5.34 -9.16
N ILE A 55 -5.77 -5.22 -7.85
CA ILE A 55 -5.05 -4.30 -6.96
C ILE A 55 -4.08 -5.03 -6.02
N ASN A 56 -3.95 -6.35 -6.17
CA ASN A 56 -3.05 -7.14 -5.35
C ASN A 56 -1.61 -7.02 -5.88
N PHE A 57 -0.71 -6.50 -5.05
CA PHE A 57 0.68 -6.23 -5.41
C PHE A 57 1.53 -7.49 -5.63
N GLN A 58 0.98 -8.67 -5.33
CA GLN A 58 1.68 -9.96 -5.44
C GLN A 58 1.02 -10.89 -6.46
N GLU A 59 0.16 -10.37 -7.35
CA GLU A 59 -0.37 -11.20 -8.42
C GLU A 59 0.75 -11.68 -9.36
N PRO A 60 0.68 -12.94 -9.82
CA PRO A 60 1.51 -13.42 -10.91
C PRO A 60 1.40 -12.50 -12.13
N ILE A 61 2.51 -12.28 -12.83
CA ILE A 61 2.55 -11.30 -13.94
C ILE A 61 1.52 -11.63 -15.03
N ARG A 62 1.28 -12.90 -15.36
CA ARG A 62 0.25 -13.32 -16.34
C ARG A 62 -1.14 -12.84 -15.93
N VAL A 63 -1.50 -13.01 -14.66
CA VAL A 63 -2.80 -12.57 -14.11
C VAL A 63 -2.92 -11.06 -14.18
N ALA A 64 -1.87 -10.33 -13.77
CA ALA A 64 -1.82 -8.88 -13.83
C ALA A 64 -1.92 -8.35 -15.27
N VAL A 65 -1.25 -8.98 -16.25
CA VAL A 65 -1.35 -8.65 -17.68
C VAL A 65 -2.76 -8.93 -18.21
N SER A 66 -3.33 -10.09 -17.90
CA SER A 66 -4.68 -10.46 -18.35
C SER A 66 -5.75 -9.47 -17.86
N MET A 67 -5.73 -9.11 -16.58
CA MET A 67 -6.71 -8.17 -16.02
C MET A 67 -6.44 -6.72 -16.41
N ASN A 68 -5.24 -6.20 -16.14
CA ASN A 68 -4.99 -4.76 -16.22
C ASN A 68 -4.71 -4.29 -17.64
N MET A 69 -4.02 -5.10 -18.46
CA MET A 69 -3.62 -4.75 -19.81
C MET A 69 -4.61 -5.25 -20.85
N LEU A 70 -4.76 -6.58 -20.97
CA LEU A 70 -5.69 -7.16 -21.94
C LEU A 70 -7.13 -6.79 -21.63
N GLY A 71 -7.51 -6.72 -20.35
CA GLY A 71 -8.82 -6.25 -19.96
C GLY A 71 -9.10 -4.80 -20.44
N THR A 72 -8.13 -3.89 -20.27
CA THR A 72 -8.23 -2.53 -20.81
C THR A 72 -8.35 -2.54 -22.34
N LYS A 73 -7.56 -3.37 -23.03
CA LYS A 73 -7.66 -3.54 -24.48
C LYS A 73 -9.06 -3.99 -24.94
N ARG A 74 -9.66 -4.95 -24.23
CA ARG A 74 -11.01 -5.46 -24.53
C ARG A 74 -12.10 -4.41 -24.28
N VAL A 75 -11.99 -3.62 -23.21
CA VAL A 75 -12.90 -2.48 -22.96
C VAL A 75 -12.79 -1.45 -24.07
N VAL A 76 -11.57 -1.12 -24.51
CA VAL A 76 -11.36 -0.20 -25.64
C VAL A 76 -11.93 -0.77 -26.94
N ASN A 77 -11.80 -2.07 -27.18
CA ASN A 77 -12.38 -2.72 -28.36
C ASN A 77 -13.91 -2.70 -28.35
N LEU A 78 -14.55 -2.88 -27.19
CA LEU A 78 -15.99 -2.69 -27.06
C LEU A 78 -16.38 -1.23 -27.28
N ALA A 79 -15.64 -0.29 -26.68
CA ALA A 79 -15.87 1.14 -26.80
C ALA A 79 -15.81 1.63 -28.26
N LYS A 80 -14.95 1.05 -29.11
CA LYS A 80 -14.89 1.34 -30.56
C LYS A 80 -16.18 0.98 -31.30
N LYS A 81 -16.97 0.05 -30.77
CA LYS A 81 -18.27 -0.36 -31.34
C LYS A 81 -19.41 0.57 -30.89
N MET A 82 -19.18 1.41 -29.88
CA MET A 82 -20.22 2.27 -29.30
C MET A 82 -20.46 3.52 -30.13
N THR A 83 -21.66 3.66 -30.70
CA THR A 83 -21.99 4.76 -31.61
C THR A 83 -22.32 6.08 -30.91
N LYS A 84 -22.62 6.03 -29.61
CA LYS A 84 -23.01 7.19 -28.79
C LYS A 84 -21.95 7.58 -27.75
N LEU A 85 -20.79 6.94 -27.77
CA LEU A 85 -19.77 7.14 -26.74
C LEU A 85 -19.24 8.58 -26.76
N LYS A 86 -19.36 9.25 -25.62
CA LYS A 86 -18.90 10.62 -25.38
C LYS A 86 -17.68 10.68 -24.48
N ALA A 87 -17.50 9.71 -23.58
CA ALA A 87 -16.33 9.67 -22.70
C ALA A 87 -16.00 8.26 -22.19
N LEU A 88 -14.71 7.93 -22.19
CA LEU A 88 -14.14 6.79 -21.47
C LEU A 88 -13.17 7.31 -20.40
N VAL A 89 -13.50 7.10 -19.13
CA VAL A 89 -12.63 7.44 -18.00
C VAL A 89 -11.95 6.18 -17.51
N HIS A 90 -10.63 6.10 -17.65
CA HIS A 90 -9.83 4.98 -17.17
C HIS A 90 -9.19 5.28 -15.82
N VAL A 91 -9.31 4.35 -14.87
CA VAL A 91 -8.66 4.46 -13.55
C VAL A 91 -7.32 3.74 -13.56
N SER A 92 -6.24 4.53 -13.48
CA SER A 92 -4.87 4.08 -13.26
C SER A 92 -4.50 4.26 -11.79
N THR A 93 -3.27 4.69 -11.48
CA THR A 93 -2.81 4.98 -10.13
C THR A 93 -1.67 5.99 -10.17
N ALA A 94 -1.57 6.87 -9.16
CA ALA A 94 -0.45 7.78 -9.00
C ALA A 94 0.90 7.02 -8.93
N TYR A 95 0.88 5.78 -8.45
CA TYR A 95 2.08 4.96 -8.27
C TYR A 95 2.54 4.20 -9.52
N CYS A 96 1.90 4.37 -10.68
CA CYS A 96 2.30 3.65 -11.91
C CYS A 96 3.72 4.02 -12.34
N ASN A 97 4.20 5.21 -11.96
CA ASN A 97 5.55 5.69 -12.19
C ASN A 97 6.35 5.92 -10.89
N CYS A 98 6.06 5.16 -9.83
CA CYS A 98 6.69 5.30 -8.50
C CYS A 98 8.20 5.01 -8.41
N HIS A 99 8.86 4.71 -9.53
CA HIS A 99 10.32 4.68 -9.63
C HIS A 99 10.93 6.08 -9.78
N LEU A 100 10.11 7.05 -10.21
CA LEU A 100 10.42 8.47 -10.19
C LEU A 100 9.97 9.04 -8.84
N GLN A 101 10.73 10.00 -8.32
CA GLN A 101 10.39 10.72 -7.08
C GLN A 101 9.32 11.79 -7.32
N GLU A 102 9.34 12.42 -8.49
CA GLU A 102 8.38 13.43 -8.91
C GLU A 102 7.71 13.00 -10.21
N THR A 103 6.39 13.15 -10.29
CA THR A 103 5.62 12.81 -11.49
C THR A 103 4.58 13.86 -11.79
N TYR A 104 4.36 14.09 -13.07
CA TYR A 104 3.43 15.06 -13.64
C TYR A 104 2.27 14.35 -14.37
N GLU A 105 1.27 15.13 -14.76
CA GLU A 105 0.09 14.68 -15.49
C GLU A 105 0.37 14.49 -16.99
N GLU A 106 1.38 13.68 -17.28
CA GLU A 106 1.82 13.32 -18.62
C GLU A 106 1.97 11.79 -18.77
N LEU A 107 2.00 11.34 -20.02
CA LEU A 107 2.26 9.94 -20.34
C LEU A 107 3.79 9.72 -20.39
N TYR A 108 4.31 9.01 -19.41
CA TYR A 108 5.73 8.64 -19.35
C TYR A 108 6.06 7.57 -20.41
N PRO A 109 7.33 7.46 -20.84
CA PRO A 109 7.74 6.39 -21.75
C PRO A 109 7.44 5.00 -21.19
N ALA A 110 6.93 4.12 -22.06
CA ALA A 110 6.63 2.75 -21.69
C ALA A 110 7.92 2.02 -21.29
N PRO A 111 7.94 1.28 -20.17
CA PRO A 111 9.14 0.52 -19.78
C PRO A 111 9.46 -0.63 -20.74
N ILE A 112 8.43 -1.15 -21.42
CA ILE A 112 8.51 -2.13 -22.50
C ILE A 112 7.34 -1.86 -23.45
N GLU A 113 7.48 -2.21 -24.72
CA GLU A 113 6.34 -2.19 -25.65
C GLU A 113 5.25 -3.16 -25.13
N PRO A 114 3.99 -2.71 -24.95
CA PRO A 114 2.93 -3.52 -24.32
C PRO A 114 2.68 -4.87 -25.01
N GLY A 115 2.74 -4.92 -26.35
CA GLY A 115 2.56 -6.15 -27.14
C GLY A 115 3.62 -7.22 -26.84
N ARG A 116 4.89 -6.82 -26.67
CA ARG A 116 5.97 -7.74 -26.28
C ARG A 116 5.72 -8.39 -24.93
N LEU A 117 5.22 -7.64 -23.95
CA LEU A 117 4.92 -8.22 -22.64
C LEU A 117 3.77 -9.22 -22.73
N ILE A 118 2.73 -8.92 -23.51
CA ILE A 118 1.61 -9.84 -23.76
C ILE A 118 2.13 -11.15 -24.37
N GLN A 119 2.91 -11.06 -25.45
CA GLN A 119 3.52 -12.23 -26.10
C GLN A 119 4.40 -13.05 -25.14
N LEU A 120 5.21 -12.36 -24.33
CA LEU A 120 6.04 -13.00 -23.31
C LEU A 120 5.18 -13.80 -22.32
N THR A 121 4.07 -13.23 -21.86
CA THR A 121 3.16 -13.99 -20.99
C THR A 121 2.50 -15.15 -21.72
N GLU A 122 2.15 -15.02 -23.00
CA GLU A 122 1.52 -16.10 -23.77
C GLU A 122 2.45 -17.30 -24.01
N TRP A 123 3.75 -17.05 -24.21
CA TRP A 123 4.69 -18.09 -24.64
C TRP A 123 5.41 -18.83 -23.51
N PHE A 124 5.68 -18.16 -22.40
CA PHE A 124 6.42 -18.76 -21.28
C PHE A 124 5.50 -19.42 -20.26
N GLU A 125 5.98 -20.49 -19.62
CA GLU A 125 5.32 -21.13 -18.48
C GLU A 125 5.40 -20.27 -17.20
N ASP A 126 4.49 -20.51 -16.25
CA ASP A 126 4.33 -19.67 -15.06
C ASP A 126 5.56 -19.65 -14.16
N ASP A 127 6.28 -20.76 -14.02
CA ASP A 127 7.51 -20.85 -13.25
C ASP A 127 8.65 -20.00 -13.86
N VAL A 128 8.78 -20.01 -15.19
CA VAL A 128 9.75 -19.15 -15.90
C VAL A 128 9.37 -17.68 -15.71
N LEU A 129 8.08 -17.34 -15.87
CA LEU A 129 7.58 -15.99 -15.67
C LEU A 129 7.84 -15.50 -14.24
N GLU A 130 7.58 -16.31 -13.23
CA GLU A 130 7.85 -15.97 -11.82
C GLU A 130 9.33 -15.67 -11.58
N ASN A 131 10.23 -16.45 -12.19
CA ASN A 131 11.67 -16.25 -12.06
C ASN A 131 12.18 -14.96 -12.72
N ILE A 132 11.62 -14.57 -13.87
CA ILE A 132 12.05 -13.35 -14.59
C ILE A 132 11.30 -12.08 -14.15
N THR A 133 10.12 -12.22 -13.53
CA THR A 133 9.26 -11.09 -13.13
C THR A 133 10.00 -10.03 -12.32
N PRO A 134 10.82 -10.35 -11.30
CA PRO A 134 11.53 -9.34 -10.51
C PRO A 134 12.43 -8.42 -11.35
N GLN A 135 13.07 -8.97 -12.39
CA GLN A 135 13.93 -8.21 -13.31
C GLN A 135 13.10 -7.40 -14.30
N LEU A 136 11.99 -7.97 -14.75
CA LEU A 136 11.07 -7.36 -15.72
C LEU A 136 10.33 -6.15 -15.16
N VAL A 137 9.88 -6.21 -13.91
CA VAL A 137 9.15 -5.08 -13.28
C VAL A 137 10.07 -4.00 -12.76
N SER A 138 11.34 -4.30 -12.51
CA SER A 138 12.34 -3.35 -12.03
C SER A 138 12.45 -2.13 -12.96
N PRO A 139 12.59 -0.89 -12.44
CA PRO A 139 12.80 -0.50 -11.03
C PRO A 139 11.51 -0.38 -10.18
N ARG A 140 10.35 -0.81 -10.68
CA ARG A 140 9.10 -0.75 -9.92
C ARG A 140 9.02 -1.90 -8.90
N PRO A 141 8.27 -1.73 -7.80
CA PRO A 141 8.23 -2.72 -6.72
C PRO A 141 7.37 -3.94 -7.00
N ASN A 142 6.44 -3.87 -7.95
CA ASN A 142 5.43 -4.91 -8.13
C ASN A 142 4.79 -4.92 -9.52
N THR A 143 4.10 -6.02 -9.82
CA THR A 143 3.37 -6.24 -11.08
C THR A 143 2.20 -5.26 -11.25
N TYR A 144 1.56 -4.83 -10.16
CA TYR A 144 0.45 -3.87 -10.21
C TYR A 144 0.85 -2.53 -10.82
N THR A 145 1.85 -1.86 -10.24
CA THR A 145 2.32 -0.54 -10.72
C THR A 145 2.86 -0.62 -12.14
N PHE A 146 3.55 -1.72 -12.47
CA PHE A 146 4.08 -1.98 -13.81
C PHE A 146 2.97 -2.16 -14.87
N THR A 147 1.99 -3.02 -14.60
CA THR A 147 0.90 -3.28 -15.55
C THR A 147 -0.08 -2.12 -15.67
N LYS A 148 -0.28 -1.31 -14.61
CA LYS A 148 -1.05 -0.06 -14.71
C LYS A 148 -0.38 0.97 -15.61
N ALA A 149 0.95 1.13 -15.54
CA ALA A 149 1.67 2.00 -16.47
C ALA A 149 1.49 1.54 -17.93
N LEU A 150 1.61 0.24 -18.20
CA LEU A 150 1.44 -0.30 -19.56
C LEU A 150 -0.02 -0.28 -20.05
N ALA A 151 -1.00 -0.36 -19.14
CA ALA A 151 -2.41 -0.20 -19.49
C ALA A 151 -2.73 1.20 -20.01
N GLU A 152 -2.08 2.25 -19.48
CA GLU A 152 -2.20 3.61 -20.02
C GLU A 152 -1.73 3.69 -21.47
N HIS A 153 -0.62 3.01 -21.81
CA HIS A 153 -0.14 2.94 -23.20
C HIS A 153 -1.08 2.18 -24.12
N ILE A 154 -1.65 1.06 -23.66
CA ILE A 154 -2.67 0.33 -24.44
C ILE A 154 -3.86 1.24 -24.72
N LEU A 155 -4.34 1.94 -23.70
CA LEU A 155 -5.45 2.88 -23.84
C LEU A 155 -5.12 3.95 -24.89
N VAL A 156 -3.97 4.62 -24.76
CA VAL A 156 -3.57 5.69 -25.67
C VAL A 156 -3.42 5.15 -27.10
N ASN A 157 -2.63 4.09 -27.30
CA ASN A 157 -2.37 3.52 -28.62
C ASN A 157 -3.66 3.05 -29.33
N ASP A 158 -4.59 2.44 -28.58
CA ASP A 158 -5.79 1.84 -29.17
C ASP A 158 -6.98 2.82 -29.24
N ALA A 159 -7.07 3.82 -28.38
CA ALA A 159 -8.19 4.75 -28.28
C ALA A 159 -7.94 6.10 -28.97
N GLU A 160 -6.69 6.56 -29.08
CA GLU A 160 -6.37 7.87 -29.65
C GLU A 160 -6.89 8.02 -31.09
N GLY A 161 -7.44 9.19 -31.39
CA GLY A 161 -8.10 9.52 -32.66
C GLY A 161 -9.45 8.83 -32.90
N ARG A 162 -9.90 7.94 -32.00
CA ARG A 162 -11.11 7.13 -32.20
C ARG A 162 -12.13 7.25 -31.07
N ILE A 163 -11.67 7.33 -29.82
CA ILE A 163 -12.52 7.40 -28.63
C ILE A 163 -12.12 8.62 -27.80
N PRO A 164 -13.06 9.44 -27.32
CA PRO A 164 -12.78 10.46 -26.32
C PRO A 164 -12.50 9.80 -24.96
N PHE A 165 -11.30 9.96 -24.41
CA PHE A 165 -10.91 9.33 -23.14
C PHE A 165 -10.15 10.29 -22.20
N SER A 166 -10.09 9.91 -20.92
CA SER A 166 -9.22 10.51 -19.90
C SER A 166 -8.70 9.45 -18.92
N ILE A 167 -7.60 9.77 -18.24
CA ILE A 167 -6.95 8.88 -17.27
C ILE A 167 -6.96 9.54 -15.90
N ILE A 168 -7.47 8.84 -14.89
CA ILE A 168 -7.43 9.27 -13.50
C ILE A 168 -6.41 8.42 -12.75
N ARG A 169 -5.44 9.08 -12.10
CA ARG A 169 -4.38 8.46 -11.29
C ARG A 169 -4.61 8.77 -9.80
N PRO A 170 -5.47 8.02 -9.10
CA PRO A 170 -5.61 8.18 -7.65
C PRO A 170 -4.39 7.67 -6.89
N SER A 171 -4.08 8.31 -5.76
CA SER A 171 -3.13 7.80 -4.76
C SER A 171 -3.78 6.72 -3.87
N ILE A 172 -3.38 6.57 -2.60
CA ILE A 172 -3.92 5.53 -1.73
C ILE A 172 -5.34 5.91 -1.33
N VAL A 173 -6.32 5.22 -1.91
CA VAL A 173 -7.74 5.45 -1.62
C VAL A 173 -8.07 4.99 -0.20
N CYS A 174 -8.73 5.86 0.57
CA CYS A 174 -9.14 5.63 1.96
C CYS A 174 -10.64 5.90 2.15
N GLY A 175 -11.11 5.83 3.40
CA GLY A 175 -12.51 6.02 3.72
C GLY A 175 -13.07 7.36 3.24
N ALA A 176 -14.38 7.41 3.03
CA ALA A 176 -15.06 8.60 2.55
C ALA A 176 -14.83 9.80 3.47
N TRP A 177 -14.60 10.98 2.89
CA TRP A 177 -14.53 12.22 3.65
C TRP A 177 -15.93 12.79 3.92
N ARG A 178 -16.80 12.77 2.91
CA ARG A 178 -18.16 13.34 2.93
C ARG A 178 -19.21 12.32 2.53
N GLU A 179 -19.06 11.68 1.38
CA GLU A 179 -20.10 10.85 0.77
C GLU A 179 -19.71 9.38 0.60
N PRO A 180 -20.66 8.44 0.78
CA PRO A 180 -22.06 8.67 1.18
C PRO A 180 -22.26 8.94 2.67
N GLU A 181 -21.27 8.60 3.49
CA GLU A 181 -21.20 8.91 4.91
C GLU A 181 -19.73 9.09 5.30
N PRO A 182 -19.38 10.12 6.10
CA PRO A 182 -18.00 10.29 6.55
C PRO A 182 -17.45 9.05 7.26
N GLY A 183 -16.23 8.66 6.90
CA GLY A 183 -15.55 7.46 7.39
C GLY A 183 -15.98 6.15 6.73
N TRP A 184 -16.92 6.16 5.77
CA TRP A 184 -17.35 4.93 5.10
C TRP A 184 -16.18 4.23 4.39
N VAL A 185 -16.02 2.94 4.66
CA VAL A 185 -15.01 2.06 4.06
C VAL A 185 -15.51 0.61 4.15
N ASP A 186 -15.20 -0.22 3.16
CA ASP A 186 -15.74 -1.59 3.05
C ASP A 186 -14.68 -2.70 3.04
N ASN A 187 -13.40 -2.36 2.97
CA ASN A 187 -12.31 -3.30 2.89
C ASN A 187 -11.16 -2.96 3.86
N MET A 188 -10.27 -3.92 4.07
CA MET A 188 -9.08 -3.77 4.92
C MET A 188 -7.80 -3.53 4.11
N TYR A 189 -7.91 -3.10 2.85
CA TYR A 189 -6.74 -2.95 2.00
C TYR A 189 -5.88 -1.75 2.42
N ALA A 190 -4.59 -1.85 2.13
CA ALA A 190 -3.58 -0.82 2.38
C ALA A 190 -3.69 -0.20 3.80
N PHE A 191 -4.04 1.08 3.89
CA PHE A 191 -4.01 1.84 5.12
C PHE A 191 -5.09 1.43 6.13
N THR A 192 -6.28 1.00 5.69
CA THR A 192 -7.35 0.55 6.60
C THR A 192 -6.90 -0.66 7.43
N GLY A 193 -6.21 -1.61 6.80
CA GLY A 193 -5.65 -2.79 7.47
C GLY A 193 -4.59 -2.42 8.51
N LEU A 194 -3.72 -1.44 8.21
CA LEU A 194 -2.74 -0.93 9.16
C LEU A 194 -3.42 -0.27 10.37
N LEU A 195 -4.41 0.61 10.16
CA LEU A 195 -5.16 1.26 11.23
C LEU A 195 -5.86 0.25 12.15
N VAL A 196 -6.54 -0.73 11.56
CA VAL A 196 -7.22 -1.78 12.32
C VAL A 196 -6.21 -2.64 13.08
N GLY A 197 -5.11 -3.04 12.42
CA GLY A 197 -4.05 -3.84 13.04
C GLY A 197 -3.38 -3.14 14.22
N MET A 198 -3.10 -1.83 14.09
CA MET A 198 -2.57 -1.00 15.18
C MET A 198 -3.58 -0.88 16.32
N GLY A 199 -4.85 -0.58 16.02
CA GLY A 199 -5.91 -0.44 17.03
C GLY A 199 -6.21 -1.73 17.79
N LYS A 200 -6.10 -2.90 17.15
CA LYS A 200 -6.21 -4.21 17.82
C LYS A 200 -4.98 -4.55 18.66
N GLY A 201 -3.89 -3.79 18.56
CA GLY A 201 -2.60 -4.11 19.17
C GLY A 201 -1.88 -5.29 18.51
N VAL A 202 -2.30 -5.72 17.31
CA VAL A 202 -1.63 -6.79 16.55
C VAL A 202 -0.38 -6.24 15.85
N LEU A 203 -0.46 -5.03 15.30
CA LEU A 203 0.66 -4.38 14.65
C LEU A 203 1.48 -3.60 15.67
N ARG A 204 2.64 -4.14 16.08
CA ARG A 204 3.50 -3.57 17.15
C ARG A 204 4.67 -2.76 16.62
N THR A 205 5.07 -2.99 15.37
CA THR A 205 6.18 -2.26 14.77
C THR A 205 6.03 -2.14 13.26
N LEU A 206 6.49 -1.01 12.72
CA LEU A 206 6.59 -0.74 11.28
C LEU A 206 7.98 -0.20 10.95
N TYR A 207 8.55 -0.66 9.84
CA TYR A 207 9.77 -0.09 9.27
C TYR A 207 9.38 1.01 8.29
N ILE A 208 9.69 2.25 8.65
CA ILE A 208 9.33 3.45 7.90
C ILE A 208 10.43 4.49 8.03
N LYS A 209 10.72 5.20 6.94
CA LYS A 209 11.68 6.31 6.96
C LYS A 209 10.99 7.55 7.56
N GLN A 210 11.75 8.32 8.33
CA GLN A 210 11.28 9.59 8.90
C GLN A 210 11.01 10.63 7.80
N GLY A 211 10.03 11.50 8.05
CA GLY A 211 9.71 12.63 7.19
C GLY A 211 9.05 12.28 5.85
N ILE A 212 8.64 11.02 5.63
CA ILE A 212 7.87 10.67 4.43
C ILE A 212 6.50 11.35 4.45
N LYS A 213 6.10 11.92 3.31
CA LYS A 213 4.73 12.37 3.06
C LYS A 213 3.89 11.18 2.62
N LEU A 214 2.81 10.93 3.35
CA LEU A 214 1.82 9.92 3.01
C LEU A 214 0.76 10.57 2.11
N ASP A 215 0.42 9.90 1.02
CA ASP A 215 -0.58 10.39 0.07
C ASP A 215 -1.84 9.52 0.14
N PHE A 216 -2.81 9.99 0.94
CA PHE A 216 -4.11 9.34 1.12
C PHE A 216 -5.18 10.20 0.48
N VAL A 217 -5.96 9.62 -0.42
CA VAL A 217 -7.11 10.30 -1.02
C VAL A 217 -8.42 9.67 -0.53
N PRO A 218 -9.36 10.44 0.06
CA PRO A 218 -10.67 9.92 0.43
C PRO A 218 -11.44 9.43 -0.82
N VAL A 219 -12.15 8.30 -0.75
CA VAL A 219 -12.77 7.64 -1.93
C VAL A 219 -13.75 8.50 -2.72
N ASP A 220 -14.44 9.44 -2.07
CA ASP A 220 -15.38 10.35 -2.70
C ASP A 220 -14.70 11.41 -3.60
N VAL A 221 -13.44 11.77 -3.31
CA VAL A 221 -12.67 12.73 -4.10
C VAL A 221 -12.38 12.22 -5.53
N PRO A 222 -11.77 11.04 -5.77
CA PRO A 222 -11.55 10.54 -7.12
C PRO A 222 -12.86 10.21 -7.84
N ILE A 223 -13.92 9.81 -7.12
CA ILE A 223 -15.24 9.58 -7.73
C ILE A 223 -15.80 10.88 -8.30
N ASN A 224 -15.80 11.97 -7.53
CA ASN A 224 -16.27 13.27 -7.99
C ASN A 224 -15.40 13.81 -9.13
N LEU A 225 -14.08 13.65 -9.04
CA LEU A 225 -13.16 13.97 -10.13
C LEU A 225 -13.47 13.16 -11.39
N MET A 226 -13.72 11.86 -11.29
CA MET A 226 -14.06 11.01 -12.44
C MET A 226 -15.32 11.50 -13.15
N ILE A 227 -16.38 11.86 -12.40
CA ILE A 227 -17.64 12.37 -12.97
C ILE A 227 -17.37 13.66 -13.76
N VAL A 228 -16.63 14.60 -13.17
CA VAL A 228 -16.31 15.86 -13.83
C VAL A 228 -15.35 15.68 -15.00
N ALA A 229 -14.38 14.77 -14.89
CA ALA A 229 -13.49 14.42 -15.99
C ALA A 229 -14.26 13.79 -17.17
N ALA A 230 -15.25 12.93 -16.91
CA ALA A 230 -16.11 12.38 -17.96
C ALA A 230 -16.85 13.49 -18.72
N TYR A 231 -17.44 14.45 -17.98
CA TYR A 231 -18.09 15.61 -18.58
C TYR A 231 -17.09 16.43 -19.41
N ASN A 232 -15.90 16.71 -18.88
CA ASN A 232 -14.88 17.45 -19.62
C ASN A 232 -14.43 16.73 -20.89
N THR A 233 -14.19 15.42 -20.81
CA THR A 233 -13.84 14.58 -21.96
C THR A 233 -14.93 14.63 -23.04
N ALA A 234 -16.20 14.60 -22.64
CA ALA A 234 -17.34 14.67 -23.55
C ALA A 234 -17.51 16.04 -24.23
N THR A 235 -17.27 17.14 -23.50
CA THR A 235 -17.56 18.49 -24.00
C THR A 235 -16.33 19.27 -24.45
N LYS A 236 -15.12 18.82 -24.10
CA LYS A 236 -13.84 19.54 -24.27
C LYS A 236 -13.89 20.98 -23.78
N LYS A 237 -14.72 21.25 -22.77
CA LYS A 237 -15.01 22.62 -22.30
C LYS A 237 -13.85 23.21 -21.51
N PHE A 238 -13.08 22.35 -20.85
CA PHE A 238 -11.94 22.71 -20.03
C PHE A 238 -10.69 22.13 -20.71
N ALA A 239 -10.03 22.95 -21.53
CA ALA A 239 -8.85 22.52 -22.26
C ALA A 239 -7.73 22.14 -21.28
N THR A 240 -7.20 20.93 -21.41
CA THR A 240 -5.95 20.53 -20.76
C THR A 240 -4.77 21.04 -21.57
N SER A 241 -3.63 21.29 -20.92
CA SER A 241 -2.38 21.68 -21.61
C SER A 241 -1.76 20.53 -22.40
N THR A 242 -2.19 19.28 -22.16
CA THR A 242 -1.65 18.05 -22.74
C THR A 242 -2.59 17.41 -23.79
N ASN A 243 -2.01 16.68 -24.75
CA ASN A 243 -2.76 15.93 -25.76
C ASN A 243 -3.61 14.79 -25.16
N VAL A 244 -3.19 14.23 -24.03
CA VAL A 244 -3.93 13.20 -23.29
C VAL A 244 -4.34 13.78 -21.93
N PRO A 245 -5.66 13.89 -21.64
CA PRO A 245 -6.13 14.44 -20.37
C PRO A 245 -5.91 13.42 -19.24
N ILE A 246 -4.84 13.64 -18.48
CA ILE A 246 -4.43 12.85 -17.32
C ILE A 246 -4.65 13.70 -16.07
N TYR A 247 -5.26 13.12 -15.05
CA TYR A 247 -5.59 13.77 -13.79
C TYR A 247 -5.00 12.99 -12.61
N CYS A 248 -4.04 13.55 -11.89
CA CYS A 248 -3.43 12.93 -10.72
C CYS A 248 -4.20 13.32 -9.46
N CYS A 249 -4.96 12.38 -8.91
CA CYS A 249 -5.81 12.61 -7.74
C CYS A 249 -5.06 12.22 -6.46
N SER A 250 -4.35 13.20 -5.91
CA SER A 250 -3.47 13.07 -4.76
C SER A 250 -3.74 14.20 -3.75
N THR A 251 -3.34 13.99 -2.49
CA THR A 251 -3.37 15.04 -1.47
C THR A 251 -2.00 15.64 -1.21
N GLY A 252 -0.92 14.90 -1.43
CA GLY A 252 0.42 15.22 -0.94
C GLY A 252 1.02 16.52 -1.49
N TYR A 253 0.56 16.99 -2.64
CA TYR A 253 1.00 18.25 -3.23
C TYR A 253 0.37 19.49 -2.55
N GLN A 254 -0.90 19.40 -2.12
CA GLN A 254 -1.65 20.53 -1.56
C GLN A 254 -1.81 20.45 -0.04
N GLN A 255 -1.95 19.24 0.51
CA GLN A 255 -2.18 18.94 1.93
C GLN A 255 -1.26 17.80 2.39
N PRO A 256 0.06 18.02 2.46
CA PRO A 256 1.02 16.99 2.84
C PRO A 256 0.78 16.52 4.28
N LEU A 257 0.65 15.20 4.48
CA LEU A 257 0.60 14.56 5.79
C LEU A 257 1.87 13.76 6.01
N THR A 258 2.71 14.15 6.98
CA THR A 258 3.90 13.37 7.32
C THR A 258 3.54 12.16 8.18
N ILE A 259 4.40 11.14 8.19
CA ILE A 259 4.23 9.99 9.08
C ILE A 259 4.20 10.39 10.56
N GLU A 260 5.01 11.38 10.95
CA GLU A 260 5.01 11.92 12.32
C GLU A 260 3.69 12.60 12.65
N GLY A 261 3.19 13.45 11.75
CA GLY A 261 1.89 14.12 11.91
C GLY A 261 0.74 13.10 12.01
N LEU A 262 0.76 12.07 11.16
CA LEU A 262 -0.22 10.98 11.26
C LEU A 262 -0.12 10.25 12.62
N ASN A 263 1.09 9.93 13.07
CA ASN A 263 1.30 9.22 14.34
C ASN A 263 0.71 9.99 15.52
N ASP A 264 0.85 11.32 15.52
CA ASP A 264 0.30 12.16 16.58
C ASP A 264 -1.24 12.19 16.53
N LEU A 265 -1.83 12.34 15.33
CA LEU A 265 -3.29 12.23 15.15
C LEU A 265 -3.86 10.87 15.60
N LEU A 266 -3.14 9.78 15.31
CA LEU A 266 -3.58 8.43 15.65
C LEU A 266 -3.47 8.12 17.15
N LYS A 267 -2.42 8.59 17.84
CA LYS A 267 -2.24 8.34 19.28
C LYS A 267 -3.39 8.91 20.09
N ASP A 268 -3.85 10.10 19.75
CA ASP A 268 -4.96 10.75 20.43
C ASP A 268 -6.26 9.99 20.17
N THR A 269 -6.52 9.67 18.91
CA THR A 269 -7.79 9.07 18.52
C THR A 269 -7.93 7.60 18.95
N VAL A 270 -6.86 6.79 18.94
CA VAL A 270 -6.94 5.38 19.40
C VAL A 270 -7.35 5.30 20.89
N ARG A 271 -6.97 6.30 21.69
CA ARG A 271 -7.36 6.37 23.11
C ARG A 271 -8.79 6.85 23.29
N VAL A 272 -9.25 7.77 22.45
CA VAL A 272 -10.63 8.29 22.48
C VAL A 272 -11.61 7.24 21.95
N ILE A 273 -11.22 6.48 20.93
CA ILE A 273 -12.08 5.54 20.20
C ILE A 273 -11.44 4.15 20.16
N PRO A 274 -11.32 3.47 21.31
CA PRO A 274 -10.79 2.13 21.34
C PRO A 274 -11.71 1.15 20.62
N GLN A 275 -11.09 0.12 20.06
CA GLN A 275 -11.81 -1.03 19.52
C GLN A 275 -12.33 -1.90 20.67
N GLU A 276 -13.49 -2.55 20.51
CA GLU A 276 -14.17 -3.28 21.60
C GLU A 276 -13.36 -4.49 22.10
N HIS A 277 -12.68 -5.15 21.16
CA HIS A 277 -11.91 -6.36 21.40
C HIS A 277 -10.45 -6.17 20.97
N PRO A 278 -9.62 -5.44 21.74
CA PRO A 278 -8.19 -5.40 21.50
C PRO A 278 -7.57 -6.77 21.82
N ILE A 279 -6.67 -7.24 20.95
CA ILE A 279 -5.88 -8.46 21.19
C ILE A 279 -4.74 -8.16 22.17
N TRP A 280 -4.18 -6.96 22.06
CA TRP A 280 -3.17 -6.46 22.98
C TRP A 280 -3.29 -4.94 23.12
N PHE A 281 -2.53 -4.35 24.05
CA PHE A 281 -2.49 -2.89 24.20
C PHE A 281 -1.92 -2.23 22.92
N PRO A 282 -2.55 -1.19 22.34
CA PRO A 282 -2.07 -0.58 21.10
C PRO A 282 -0.94 0.44 21.35
N ASP A 283 0.29 -0.04 21.54
CA ASP A 283 1.51 0.80 21.67
C ASP A 283 2.48 0.72 20.48
N GLY A 284 1.99 0.24 19.33
CA GLY A 284 2.83 0.03 18.16
C GLY A 284 3.68 1.26 17.80
N SER A 285 4.90 1.04 17.31
CA SER A 285 5.83 2.13 17.00
C SER A 285 6.58 1.95 15.68
N ALA A 286 6.70 3.05 14.95
CA ALA A 286 7.56 3.21 13.78
C ALA A 286 9.05 3.12 14.17
N LYS A 287 9.85 2.51 13.29
CA LYS A 287 11.31 2.41 13.41
C LYS A 287 11.96 2.77 12.08
N THR A 288 13.05 3.52 12.13
CA THR A 288 13.86 3.90 10.96
C THR A 288 15.04 2.97 10.70
N ASN A 289 15.33 2.06 11.63
CA ASN A 289 16.39 1.08 11.51
C ASN A 289 15.78 -0.33 11.29
N LYS A 290 16.15 -0.98 10.17
CA LYS A 290 15.61 -2.28 9.77
C LYS A 290 15.96 -3.39 10.76
N THR A 291 17.18 -3.38 11.30
CA THR A 291 17.63 -4.35 12.30
C THR A 291 16.82 -4.22 13.59
N LEU A 292 16.64 -2.99 14.10
CA LEU A 292 15.85 -2.73 15.29
C LEU A 292 14.37 -3.11 15.09
N HIS A 293 13.80 -2.77 13.92
CA HIS A 293 12.46 -3.22 13.54
C HIS A 293 12.34 -4.75 13.58
N THR A 294 13.31 -5.45 12.97
CA THR A 294 13.32 -6.91 12.89
C THR A 294 13.39 -7.54 14.28
N ILE A 295 14.31 -7.09 15.14
CA ILE A 295 14.42 -7.55 16.52
C ILE A 295 13.10 -7.34 17.27
N HIS A 296 12.50 -6.14 17.17
CA HIS A 296 11.24 -5.84 17.82
C HIS A 296 10.09 -6.70 17.28
N LEU A 297 10.02 -6.94 15.97
CA LEU A 297 9.02 -7.79 15.34
C LEU A 297 9.11 -9.23 15.89
N TYR A 298 10.31 -9.80 16.00
CA TYR A 298 10.47 -11.14 16.55
C TYR A 298 10.06 -11.21 18.03
N ILE A 299 10.49 -10.24 18.83
CA ILE A 299 10.22 -10.22 20.28
C ILE A 299 8.75 -9.91 20.60
N ALA A 300 8.14 -8.95 19.92
CA ALA A 300 6.81 -8.43 20.25
C ALA A 300 5.67 -9.07 19.47
N ASN A 301 5.94 -9.73 18.32
CA ASN A 301 4.93 -10.39 17.51
C ASN A 301 5.17 -11.89 17.40
N VAL A 302 6.32 -12.30 16.87
CA VAL A 302 6.56 -13.70 16.46
C VAL A 302 6.66 -14.62 17.67
N LEU A 303 7.51 -14.30 18.65
CA LEU A 303 7.72 -15.11 19.84
C LEU A 303 6.42 -15.27 20.67
N PRO A 304 5.67 -14.18 21.00
CA PRO A 304 4.39 -14.30 21.68
C PRO A 304 3.38 -15.14 20.90
N ALA A 305 3.38 -15.09 19.57
CA ALA A 305 2.48 -15.90 18.75
C ALA A 305 2.77 -17.40 18.86
N TYR A 306 4.04 -17.82 18.86
CA TYR A 306 4.41 -19.21 19.08
C TYR A 306 4.06 -19.68 20.50
N ILE A 307 4.30 -18.84 21.51
CA ILE A 307 3.92 -19.14 22.90
C ILE A 307 2.40 -19.31 23.00
N ALA A 308 1.62 -18.39 22.41
CA ALA A 308 0.17 -18.47 22.40
C ALA A 308 -0.34 -19.75 21.72
N ASP A 309 0.19 -20.09 20.54
CA ASP A 309 -0.21 -21.30 19.81
C ASP A 309 0.22 -22.59 20.53
N PHE A 310 1.34 -22.59 21.26
CA PHE A 310 1.73 -23.69 22.13
C PHE A 310 0.70 -23.92 23.25
N PHE A 311 0.28 -22.87 23.96
CA PHE A 311 -0.76 -23.00 24.98
C PHE A 311 -2.12 -23.35 24.38
N TYR A 312 -2.47 -22.81 23.21
CA TYR A 312 -3.69 -23.23 22.51
C TYR A 312 -3.66 -24.71 22.16
N LYS A 313 -2.52 -25.26 21.74
CA LYS A 313 -2.36 -26.69 21.52
C LYS A 313 -2.59 -27.51 22.79
N ILE A 314 -2.02 -27.10 23.93
CA ILE A 314 -2.26 -27.77 25.22
C ILE A 314 -3.74 -27.74 25.62
N LEU A 315 -4.42 -26.62 25.36
CA LEU A 315 -5.84 -26.41 25.66
C LEU A 315 -6.79 -27.02 24.60
N GLY A 316 -6.29 -27.76 23.60
CA GLY A 316 -7.11 -28.33 22.53
C GLY A 316 -7.76 -27.29 21.59
N LYS A 317 -7.27 -26.05 21.60
CA LYS A 317 -7.76 -24.95 20.74
C LYS A 317 -6.97 -24.89 19.43
N LYS A 318 -7.58 -24.30 18.39
CA LYS A 318 -6.95 -24.08 17.09
C LYS A 318 -5.77 -23.10 17.20
N GLN A 319 -4.65 -23.42 16.58
CA GLN A 319 -3.46 -22.56 16.50
C GLN A 319 -3.63 -21.55 15.37
N ILE A 320 -3.76 -20.27 15.72
CA ILE A 320 -4.08 -19.18 14.79
C ILE A 320 -3.11 -18.00 14.89
N ALA A 321 -2.36 -17.87 15.98
CA ALA A 321 -1.57 -16.68 16.25
C ALA A 321 -0.40 -16.55 15.27
N VAL A 322 0.36 -17.62 15.03
CA VAL A 322 1.49 -17.61 14.09
C VAL A 322 1.02 -17.34 12.67
N LYS A 323 -0.10 -17.95 12.26
CA LYS A 323 -0.73 -17.71 10.95
C LYS A 323 -1.14 -16.24 10.78
N MET A 324 -1.67 -15.61 11.83
CA MET A 324 -2.03 -14.19 11.82
C MET A 324 -0.78 -13.31 11.68
N CYS A 325 0.28 -13.58 12.44
CA CYS A 325 1.55 -12.86 12.32
C CYS A 325 2.16 -12.98 10.93
N TYR A 326 2.17 -14.18 10.34
CA TYR A 326 2.68 -14.40 8.99
C TYR A 326 1.90 -13.58 7.93
N ARG A 327 0.56 -13.58 7.99
CA ARG A 327 -0.28 -12.77 7.09
C ARG A 327 0.00 -11.28 7.24
N MET A 328 0.14 -10.81 8.48
CA MET A 328 0.47 -9.42 8.78
C MET A 328 1.84 -9.05 8.19
N MET A 329 2.87 -9.86 8.42
CA MET A 329 4.22 -9.62 7.87
C MET A 329 4.21 -9.60 6.34
N LYS A 330 3.49 -10.53 5.70
CA LYS A 330 3.34 -10.57 4.24
C LYS A 330 2.72 -9.27 3.70
N ALA A 331 1.71 -8.73 4.39
CA ALA A 331 1.08 -7.46 4.02
C ALA A 331 2.01 -6.26 4.24
N ILE A 332 2.73 -6.17 5.37
CA ILE A 332 3.68 -5.09 5.66
C ILE A 332 4.82 -5.07 4.64
N ASN A 333 5.38 -6.25 4.31
CA ASN A 333 6.47 -6.36 3.34
C ASN A 333 6.04 -5.89 1.95
N ALA A 334 4.77 -6.11 1.56
CA ALA A 334 4.23 -5.59 0.30
C ALA A 334 4.15 -4.06 0.27
N LEU A 335 4.11 -3.41 1.45
CA LEU A 335 4.04 -1.95 1.60
C LEU A 335 5.42 -1.31 1.85
N GLU A 336 6.46 -2.10 2.15
CA GLU A 336 7.80 -1.59 2.54
C GLU A 336 8.35 -0.58 1.51
N TYR A 337 8.21 -0.85 0.22
CA TYR A 337 8.65 0.08 -0.82
C TYR A 337 8.02 1.48 -0.67
N PHE A 338 6.73 1.53 -0.37
CA PHE A 338 5.94 2.75 -0.20
C PHE A 338 6.17 3.43 1.16
N MET A 339 6.56 2.67 2.18
CA MET A 339 6.89 3.22 3.51
C MET A 339 8.34 3.71 3.62
N LEU A 340 9.17 3.56 2.58
CA LEU A 340 10.59 3.96 2.61
C LEU A 340 10.93 5.06 1.61
N ARG A 341 9.96 5.51 0.83
CA ARG A 341 10.13 6.52 -0.22
C ARG A 341 9.03 7.57 -0.10
N ASP A 342 9.36 8.74 -0.62
CA ASP A 342 8.47 9.89 -0.67
C ASP A 342 8.27 10.26 -2.15
N TRP A 343 7.09 10.77 -2.48
CA TRP A 343 6.69 11.14 -3.83
C TRP A 343 6.05 12.53 -3.85
N THR A 344 6.28 13.23 -4.94
CA THR A 344 5.54 14.44 -5.28
C THR A 344 4.71 14.18 -6.53
N PHE A 345 3.40 14.12 -6.35
CA PHE A 345 2.42 13.95 -7.42
C PHE A 345 1.84 15.30 -7.81
N HIS A 346 2.35 15.88 -8.88
CA HIS A 346 1.84 17.12 -9.45
C HIS A 346 0.43 16.93 -10.01
N ASN A 347 -0.46 17.90 -9.80
CA ASN A 347 -1.90 17.78 -10.06
C ASN A 347 -2.53 19.05 -10.67
N GLU A 348 -1.78 19.78 -11.49
CA GLU A 348 -2.19 21.05 -12.09
C GLU A 348 -3.46 20.95 -12.95
N ASN A 349 -3.65 19.87 -13.71
CA ASN A 349 -4.88 19.58 -14.47
C ASN A 349 -6.08 19.35 -13.54
N VAL A 350 -5.91 18.69 -12.40
CA VAL A 350 -6.99 18.57 -11.38
C VAL A 350 -7.38 19.95 -10.86
N GLN A 351 -6.39 20.77 -10.51
CA GLN A 351 -6.63 22.14 -10.02
C GLN A 351 -7.28 23.02 -11.10
N GLY A 352 -6.81 22.93 -12.35
CA GLY A 352 -7.39 23.63 -13.49
C GLY A 352 -8.84 23.21 -13.75
N LEU A 353 -9.12 21.90 -13.67
CA LEU A 353 -10.47 21.38 -13.80
C LEU A 353 -11.39 21.90 -12.68
N TRP A 354 -10.93 21.88 -11.43
CA TRP A 354 -11.67 22.48 -10.30
C TRP A 354 -11.95 23.97 -10.49
N ALA A 355 -10.94 24.73 -10.92
CA ALA A 355 -11.05 26.17 -11.15
C ALA A 355 -12.09 26.50 -12.24
N SER A 356 -12.27 25.61 -13.21
CA SER A 356 -13.21 25.79 -14.31
C SER A 356 -14.69 25.57 -13.95
N LEU A 357 -14.96 24.94 -12.79
CA LEU A 357 -16.33 24.61 -12.35
C LEU A 357 -17.10 25.83 -11.85
N SER A 358 -18.42 25.80 -12.07
CA SER A 358 -19.35 26.73 -11.45
C SER A 358 -19.41 26.52 -9.93
N PRO A 359 -19.83 27.51 -9.13
CA PRO A 359 -20.00 27.33 -7.68
C PRO A 359 -20.95 26.18 -7.32
N ALA A 360 -22.01 25.97 -8.11
CA ALA A 360 -22.96 24.87 -7.90
C ALA A 360 -22.31 23.50 -8.15
N ASP A 361 -21.54 23.36 -9.23
CA ASP A 361 -20.84 22.11 -9.55
C ASP A 361 -19.73 21.81 -8.53
N ARG A 362 -19.02 22.84 -8.05
CA ARG A 362 -18.03 22.69 -6.96
C ARG A 362 -18.66 22.14 -5.67
N GLN A 363 -19.89 22.56 -5.37
CA GLN A 363 -20.62 22.04 -4.22
C GLN A 363 -21.08 20.60 -4.43
N MET A 364 -21.58 20.29 -5.63
CA MET A 364 -22.15 18.98 -5.95
C MET A 364 -21.10 17.89 -6.16
N PHE A 365 -19.98 18.22 -6.82
CA PHE A 365 -18.90 17.32 -7.16
C PHE A 365 -17.60 17.79 -6.49
N HIS A 366 -17.60 17.85 -5.16
CA HIS A 366 -16.44 18.37 -4.43
C HIS A 366 -15.25 17.40 -4.49
N PHE A 367 -14.13 17.86 -5.05
CA PHE A 367 -12.86 17.11 -5.08
C PHE A 367 -11.63 18.00 -4.77
N ASN A 368 -11.84 19.21 -4.23
CA ASN A 368 -10.74 20.07 -3.80
C ASN A 368 -10.19 19.62 -2.44
N VAL A 369 -9.07 18.91 -2.49
CA VAL A 369 -8.40 18.41 -1.28
C VAL A 369 -7.81 19.53 -0.42
N GLY A 370 -7.66 20.75 -0.94
CA GLY A 370 -7.20 21.92 -0.16
C GLY A 370 -8.09 22.23 1.05
N ASP A 371 -9.37 21.84 1.00
CA ASP A 371 -10.34 22.04 2.09
C ASP A 371 -10.30 20.92 3.15
N LEU A 372 -9.40 19.93 3.02
CA LEU A 372 -9.30 18.76 3.90
C LEU A 372 -8.63 19.11 5.24
N ASP A 373 -9.33 18.82 6.34
CA ASP A 373 -8.79 18.85 7.70
C ASP A 373 -8.39 17.42 8.11
N TRP A 374 -7.09 17.17 8.27
CA TRP A 374 -6.57 15.85 8.60
C TRP A 374 -7.04 15.34 9.97
N ALA A 375 -7.17 16.20 10.98
CA ALA A 375 -7.58 15.78 12.32
C ALA A 375 -9.03 15.29 12.32
N GLN A 376 -9.93 16.06 11.71
CA GLN A 376 -11.33 15.68 11.56
C GLN A 376 -11.49 14.45 10.67
N TYR A 377 -10.72 14.36 9.59
CA TYR A 377 -10.77 13.22 8.67
C TYR A 377 -10.31 11.92 9.36
N ILE A 378 -9.17 11.93 10.06
CA ILE A 378 -8.64 10.75 10.75
C ILE A 378 -9.57 10.28 11.88
N ASP A 379 -10.15 11.20 12.67
CA ASP A 379 -11.16 10.85 13.69
C ASP A 379 -12.37 10.12 13.06
N ARG A 380 -12.96 10.73 12.03
CA ARG A 380 -14.12 10.13 11.33
C ARG A 380 -13.76 8.81 10.67
N TYR A 381 -12.56 8.69 10.11
CA TYR A 381 -12.12 7.48 9.46
C TYR A 381 -11.90 6.33 10.46
N GLN A 382 -11.37 6.61 11.66
CA GLN A 382 -11.24 5.58 12.71
C GLN A 382 -12.60 5.14 13.27
N ARG A 383 -13.56 6.07 13.45
CA ARG A 383 -14.97 5.72 13.74
C ARG A 383 -15.56 4.85 12.64
N GLY A 384 -15.27 5.20 11.40
CA GLY A 384 -15.64 4.45 10.21
C GLY A 384 -15.08 3.02 10.20
N CYS A 385 -13.79 2.85 10.52
CA CYS A 385 -13.17 1.52 10.66
C CYS A 385 -13.88 0.69 11.73
N LYS A 386 -14.20 1.28 12.89
CA LYS A 386 -14.94 0.62 13.96
C LYS A 386 -16.32 0.16 13.49
N LYS A 387 -17.10 1.06 12.88
CA LYS A 387 -18.48 0.82 12.44
C LYS A 387 -18.56 -0.12 11.23
N PHE A 388 -17.79 0.16 10.18
CA PHE A 388 -17.98 -0.48 8.87
C PHE A 388 -17.06 -1.69 8.65
N ILE A 389 -15.85 -1.70 9.21
CA ILE A 389 -14.93 -2.85 9.08
C ILE A 389 -15.13 -3.83 10.22
N LEU A 390 -15.03 -3.34 11.46
CA LEU A 390 -15.13 -4.20 12.65
C LEU A 390 -16.56 -4.55 13.03
N LYS A 391 -17.55 -3.85 12.47
CA LYS A 391 -18.99 -4.00 12.81
C LYS A 391 -19.25 -3.82 14.31
N GLU A 392 -18.44 -2.98 14.96
CA GLU A 392 -18.54 -2.64 16.37
C GLU A 392 -19.49 -1.44 16.56
N SER A 393 -20.15 -1.36 17.72
CA SER A 393 -21.06 -0.26 18.03
C SER A 393 -20.29 1.02 18.34
N THR A 394 -20.82 2.15 17.90
CA THR A 394 -20.30 3.48 18.23
C THR A 394 -21.12 4.17 19.33
N SER A 395 -21.99 3.44 20.04
CA SER A 395 -22.74 3.97 21.18
C SER A 395 -21.82 4.26 22.38
N ASP A 396 -22.21 5.22 23.22
CA ASP A 396 -21.43 5.61 24.39
C ASP A 396 -21.16 4.44 25.34
N GLU A 397 -22.17 3.59 25.59
CA GLU A 397 -22.00 2.37 26.39
C GLU A 397 -20.97 1.40 25.81
N ALA A 398 -20.93 1.26 24.48
CA ALA A 398 -19.96 0.38 23.83
C ALA A 398 -18.54 0.96 23.91
N LEU A 399 -18.40 2.29 23.78
CA LEU A 399 -17.14 2.98 23.97
C LEU A 399 -16.63 2.82 25.41
N GLU A 400 -17.48 3.00 26.43
CA GLU A 400 -17.09 2.79 27.82
C GLU A 400 -16.58 1.35 28.07
N ARG A 401 -17.26 0.34 27.51
CA ARG A 401 -16.81 -1.05 27.59
C ARG A 401 -15.46 -1.24 26.90
N ALA A 402 -15.27 -0.63 25.72
CA ALA A 402 -14.02 -0.68 24.98
C ALA A 402 -12.87 -0.01 25.76
N HIS A 403 -13.11 1.13 26.42
CA HIS A 403 -12.13 1.78 27.31
C HIS A 403 -11.75 0.87 28.49
N LYS A 404 -12.72 0.21 29.14
CA LYS A 404 -12.46 -0.76 30.21
C LYS A 404 -11.58 -1.92 29.72
N ASN A 405 -11.85 -2.45 28.52
CA ASN A 405 -11.05 -3.52 27.93
C ASN A 405 -9.64 -3.05 27.57
N MET A 406 -9.50 -1.87 26.98
CA MET A 406 -8.20 -1.26 26.69
C MET A 406 -7.38 -1.00 27.97
N ASN A 407 -8.02 -0.54 29.06
CA ASN A 407 -7.37 -0.34 30.35
C ASN A 407 -6.89 -1.67 30.98
N LYS A 408 -7.67 -2.77 30.84
CA LYS A 408 -7.19 -4.10 31.23
C LYS A 408 -5.94 -4.51 30.45
N MET A 409 -5.96 -4.31 29.13
CA MET A 409 -4.80 -4.60 28.28
C MET A 409 -3.60 -3.72 28.63
N LEU A 410 -3.80 -2.46 28.98
CA LEU A 410 -2.75 -1.55 29.46
C LEU A 410 -2.10 -2.11 30.74
N TRP A 411 -2.89 -2.50 31.73
CA TRP A 411 -2.35 -3.07 32.97
C TRP A 411 -1.59 -4.37 32.73
N LEU A 412 -2.14 -5.28 31.93
CA LEU A 412 -1.44 -6.51 31.52
C LEU A 412 -0.11 -6.20 30.84
N HIS A 413 -0.11 -5.22 29.93
CA HIS A 413 1.09 -4.78 29.23
C HIS A 413 2.14 -4.21 30.19
N ARG A 414 1.74 -3.36 31.14
CA ARG A 414 2.64 -2.79 32.15
C ARG A 414 3.19 -3.85 33.11
N ILE A 415 2.34 -4.75 33.60
CA ILE A 415 2.77 -5.87 34.47
C ILE A 415 3.79 -6.73 33.73
N LEU A 416 3.54 -7.08 32.46
CA LEU A 416 4.49 -7.84 31.66
C LEU A 416 5.81 -7.09 31.48
N GLN A 417 5.78 -5.79 31.20
CA GLN A 417 7.00 -4.97 31.10
C GLN A 417 7.80 -4.97 32.41
N PHE A 418 7.13 -4.75 33.54
CA PHE A 418 7.79 -4.80 34.85
C PHE A 418 8.35 -6.20 35.16
N ALA A 419 7.62 -7.26 34.85
CA ALA A 419 8.09 -8.63 35.02
C ALA A 419 9.32 -8.94 34.15
N LEU A 420 9.31 -8.53 32.88
CA LEU A 420 10.45 -8.70 31.97
C LEU A 420 11.65 -7.87 32.42
N MET A 421 11.45 -6.63 32.86
CA MET A 421 12.52 -5.79 33.41
C MET A 421 13.10 -6.40 34.68
N TYR A 422 12.26 -6.92 35.58
CA TYR A 422 12.70 -7.61 36.79
C TYR A 422 13.46 -8.89 36.47
N CYS A 423 12.98 -9.71 35.52
CA CYS A 423 13.67 -10.91 35.07
C CYS A 423 15.04 -10.57 34.45
N ALA A 424 15.11 -9.53 33.62
CA ALA A 424 16.37 -9.06 33.04
C ALA A 424 17.33 -8.56 34.13
N TRP A 425 16.84 -7.78 35.11
CA TRP A 425 17.64 -7.35 36.24
C TRP A 425 18.16 -8.54 37.06
N TYR A 426 17.30 -9.49 37.41
CA TYR A 426 17.66 -10.69 38.17
C TYR A 426 18.68 -11.55 37.43
N LEU A 427 18.50 -11.75 36.11
CA LEU A 427 19.44 -12.48 35.26
C LEU A 427 20.78 -11.78 35.08
N VAL A 428 20.91 -10.50 35.40
CA VAL A 428 22.19 -9.77 35.38
C VAL A 428 22.80 -9.71 36.78
N SER A 429 21.97 -9.60 37.82
CA SER A 429 22.41 -9.45 39.21
C SER A 429 22.66 -10.78 39.93
N SER A 430 22.23 -11.91 39.38
CA SER A 430 22.48 -13.22 39.97
C SER A 430 23.97 -13.60 39.90
N ASP A 431 24.45 -14.33 40.91
CA ASP A 431 25.84 -14.84 40.94
C ASP A 431 26.15 -15.74 39.72
N ILE A 432 25.13 -16.37 39.13
CA ILE A 432 25.23 -17.22 37.95
C ILE A 432 25.66 -16.39 36.72
N SER A 433 25.11 -15.21 36.52
CA SER A 433 25.49 -14.29 35.44
C SER A 433 26.90 -13.73 35.62
N VAL A 434 27.28 -13.37 36.85
CA VAL A 434 28.64 -12.92 37.18
C VAL A 434 29.64 -14.05 36.91
N THR A 435 29.31 -15.28 37.28
CA THR A 435 30.13 -16.48 37.02
C THR A 435 30.21 -16.81 35.54
N CYS A 436 29.10 -16.71 34.80
CA CYS A 436 29.08 -16.99 33.37
C CYS A 436 29.85 -15.94 32.57
N LEU A 437 29.68 -14.65 32.88
CA LEU A 437 30.41 -13.55 32.26
C LEU A 437 31.90 -13.59 32.60
N SER A 438 32.27 -13.90 33.86
CA SER A 438 33.68 -14.06 34.23
C SER A 438 34.32 -15.26 33.53
N THR A 439 33.59 -16.36 33.36
CA THR A 439 34.06 -17.53 32.61
C THR A 439 34.24 -17.18 31.12
N LEU A 440 33.26 -16.52 30.49
CA LEU A 440 33.32 -16.10 29.09
C LEU A 440 34.45 -15.08 28.85
N PHE A 441 34.62 -14.13 29.77
CA PHE A 441 35.71 -13.14 29.72
C PHE A 441 37.07 -13.82 29.92
N ASN A 442 37.19 -14.79 30.83
CA ASN A 442 38.40 -15.57 31.02
C ASN A 442 38.74 -16.43 29.79
N GLU A 443 37.74 -17.02 29.12
CA GLU A 443 37.95 -17.77 27.87
C GLU A 443 38.30 -16.85 26.69
N LEU A 444 37.71 -15.65 26.61
CA LEU A 444 38.08 -14.62 25.63
C LEU A 444 39.52 -14.12 25.87
N ILE A 445 39.91 -13.88 27.12
CA ILE A 445 41.29 -13.55 27.48
C ILE A 445 42.23 -14.68 27.06
N LYS A 446 41.90 -15.94 27.39
CA LYS A 446 42.69 -17.10 26.94
C LYS A 446 42.83 -17.15 25.43
N TRP A 447 41.77 -16.84 24.68
CA TRP A 447 41.83 -16.79 23.22
C TRP A 447 42.76 -15.69 22.70
N PHE A 448 42.81 -14.54 23.37
CA PHE A 448 43.75 -13.45 23.03
C PHE A 448 45.18 -13.68 23.55
N THR A 449 45.37 -14.41 24.65
CA THR A 449 46.69 -14.68 25.25
C THR A 449 47.33 -15.98 24.74
N LEU A 450 46.57 -16.87 24.10
CA LEU A 450 47.05 -18.13 23.50
C LEU A 450 47.08 -18.11 21.97
N TYR A 451 47.19 -16.93 21.35
CA TYR A 451 47.80 -16.84 20.02
C TYR A 451 49.33 -16.70 20.22
N PRO A 452 50.13 -17.74 19.94
CA PRO A 452 51.57 -17.65 20.17
C PRO A 452 52.18 -16.65 19.20
N LEU A 453 52.98 -15.73 19.73
CA LEU A 453 54.07 -15.07 19.00
C LEU A 453 55.21 -16.07 18.71
N GLU A 454 54.89 -17.32 18.37
CA GLU A 454 55.87 -18.31 17.90
C GLU A 454 55.95 -18.22 16.38
N ASN A 455 56.59 -17.17 15.87
CA ASN A 455 57.25 -17.13 14.55
C ASN A 455 58.08 -15.85 14.36
N MET A 456 58.72 -15.36 15.42
CA MET A 456 59.79 -14.35 15.34
C MET A 456 60.86 -14.68 16.38
N ASP A 457 61.67 -15.70 16.08
CA ASP A 457 63.10 -15.77 16.44
C ASP A 457 63.65 -17.14 16.04
N ASP A 458 63.99 -17.28 14.75
CA ASP A 458 65.00 -18.25 14.32
C ASP A 458 65.98 -17.56 13.37
N HIS A 459 66.80 -16.68 13.96
CA HIS A 459 68.04 -16.22 13.35
C HIS A 459 69.21 -16.70 14.21
N SER A 460 69.59 -17.96 14.03
CA SER A 460 70.95 -18.41 14.34
C SER A 460 71.71 -18.69 13.04
N SER A 461 72.96 -18.23 12.99
CA SER A 461 73.98 -18.44 11.95
C SER A 461 73.95 -17.55 10.69
N MET A 462 74.39 -16.30 10.89
CA MET A 462 75.21 -15.62 9.87
C MET A 462 76.53 -16.38 9.68
N SER A 463 76.71 -17.04 8.54
CA SER A 463 78.03 -17.13 7.90
C SER A 463 77.88 -17.42 6.40
N SER A 464 78.65 -16.67 5.61
CA SER A 464 78.83 -16.72 4.15
C SER A 464 77.80 -16.02 3.25
N LEU A 465 78.14 -14.77 2.90
CA LEU A 465 77.73 -14.08 1.67
C LEU A 465 78.29 -14.81 0.43
N PRO A 466 77.60 -14.70 -0.71
CA PRO A 466 78.27 -14.11 -1.86
C PRO A 466 77.42 -13.09 -2.65
N ALA A 467 78.13 -12.00 -2.98
CA ALA A 467 78.04 -11.04 -4.07
C ALA A 467 76.73 -10.84 -4.88
N LEU A 468 76.33 -9.57 -4.93
CA LEU A 468 75.41 -8.93 -5.89
C LEU A 468 75.95 -8.99 -7.33
N PRO A 469 75.07 -9.03 -8.35
CA PRO A 469 75.32 -8.38 -9.63
C PRO A 469 74.62 -7.02 -9.71
N GLU A 470 75.32 -6.11 -10.37
CA GLU A 470 75.06 -4.69 -10.56
C GLU A 470 73.79 -4.37 -11.35
N GLU A 471 73.36 -3.12 -11.15
CA GLU A 471 72.37 -2.38 -11.92
C GLU A 471 72.56 -2.48 -13.44
N GLY A 472 71.43 -2.51 -14.15
CA GLY A 472 71.35 -2.24 -15.57
C GLY A 472 70.06 -1.48 -15.87
N PHE A 473 70.18 -0.16 -16.00
CA PHE A 473 69.23 0.71 -16.70
C PHE A 473 68.89 0.16 -18.10
N ILE A 474 67.67 0.39 -18.59
CA ILE A 474 67.32 1.13 -19.83
C ILE A 474 65.86 0.86 -20.24
N ASN A 475 65.11 1.97 -20.35
CA ASN A 475 63.94 2.30 -21.19
C ASN A 475 63.35 1.20 -22.09
N SER A 476 62.02 1.06 -22.09
CA SER A 476 61.07 1.88 -22.88
C SER A 476 59.62 1.54 -22.51
#